data_AF-A0A259RHF7-F1
#
_entry.id   AF-A0A259RHF7-F1
#
_cell.length_a   1.000
_cell.length_b   1.000
_cell.length_c   1.000
_cell.angle_alpha   90.00
_cell.angle_beta   90.00
_cell.angle_gamma   90.00
#
_symmetry.space_group_name_H-M   'P 1'
#
loop_
_entity.id
_entity.type
_entity.pdbx_description
1 polymer ?
#
loop_
_entity_poly.entity_id
_entity_poly.type
_entity_poly.pdbx_seq_one_letter_code
_entity_poly.pdbx_strand_id
1 'polypeptide(L)'
;RLPAEPGLPSLAQSLERQLLKPDTLRAMRLDSLVSMALMTCSVWLYGTHVWMLLLALLGRGLLISLTDNAYHYATPLHAPGDDVRQARQLDLPRWASALILHFNYHATHHRHPALPWSKLPAAASAQDRQFAQPYARALLRQLRGPIAQQVLPRNRSYGP
;
A
#
# COMPACT_ATOMS: atom_id res chain seq x y z
N ARG A 1 8.40 -13.01 8.95
CA ARG A 1 9.53 -13.76 8.35
C ARG A 1 9.16 -14.20 6.93
N LEU A 2 9.82 -13.69 5.89
CA LEU A 2 10.24 -14.55 4.77
C LEU A 2 11.75 -14.33 4.57
N PRO A 3 12.59 -14.72 5.56
CA PRO A 3 13.97 -15.04 5.28
C PRO A 3 13.98 -16.18 4.25
N ALA A 4 15.07 -16.29 3.51
CA ALA A 4 15.44 -17.58 2.96
C ALA A 4 15.57 -18.55 4.14
N GLU A 5 14.48 -19.24 4.50
CA GLU A 5 14.57 -20.44 5.33
C GLU A 5 15.49 -21.39 4.56
N PRO A 6 16.49 -22.01 5.21
CA PRO A 6 17.31 -23.01 4.55
C PRO A 6 16.39 -24.11 3.98
N GLY A 7 16.27 -24.16 2.65
CA GLY A 7 15.38 -25.10 1.94
C GLY A 7 14.09 -24.49 1.34
N LEU A 8 13.75 -23.23 1.61
CA LEU A 8 12.69 -22.52 0.88
C LEU A 8 13.27 -21.71 -0.30
N PRO A 9 12.55 -21.65 -1.43
CA PRO A 9 12.95 -20.83 -2.56
C PRO A 9 13.05 -19.36 -2.18
N SER A 10 13.93 -18.63 -2.88
CA SER A 10 13.99 -17.18 -2.74
C SER A 10 12.63 -16.55 -3.07
N LEU A 11 12.37 -15.34 -2.56
CA LEU A 11 11.18 -14.56 -2.94
C LEU A 11 11.07 -14.45 -4.47
N ALA A 12 12.19 -14.21 -5.15
CA ALA A 12 12.24 -14.15 -6.60
C ALA A 12 11.77 -15.46 -7.26
N GLN A 13 12.25 -16.61 -6.81
CA GLN A 13 11.83 -17.93 -7.32
C GLN A 13 10.36 -18.27 -7.00
N SER A 14 9.85 -17.79 -5.86
CA SER A 14 8.45 -17.95 -5.49
C SER A 14 7.54 -17.10 -6.36
N LEU A 15 7.94 -15.84 -6.60
CA LEU A 15 7.25 -14.94 -7.50
C LEU A 15 7.29 -15.47 -8.93
N GLU A 16 8.45 -15.85 -9.44
CA GLU A 16 8.61 -16.44 -10.77
C GLU A 16 7.66 -17.62 -10.96
N ARG A 17 7.63 -18.57 -10.01
CA ARG A 17 6.72 -19.72 -10.08
C ARG A 17 5.25 -19.35 -10.04
N GLN A 18 4.85 -18.29 -9.34
CA GLN A 18 3.45 -17.86 -9.30
C GLN A 18 3.05 -17.06 -10.54
N LEU A 19 3.92 -16.15 -10.97
CA LEU A 19 3.72 -15.24 -12.08
C LEU A 19 3.76 -15.99 -13.42
N LEU A 20 4.67 -16.97 -13.58
CA LEU A 20 4.83 -17.74 -14.82
C LEU A 20 3.82 -18.87 -15.01
N LYS A 21 2.88 -19.07 -14.08
CA LYS A 21 1.77 -20.01 -14.30
C LYS A 21 1.00 -19.58 -15.57
N PRO A 22 0.68 -20.50 -16.50
CA PRO A 22 0.06 -20.14 -17.78
C PRO A 22 -1.19 -19.26 -17.64
N ASP A 23 -2.07 -19.61 -16.69
CA ASP A 23 -3.31 -18.86 -16.45
C ASP A 23 -3.03 -17.46 -15.87
N THR A 24 -2.10 -17.35 -14.91
CA THR A 24 -1.66 -16.07 -14.34
C THR A 24 -1.06 -15.18 -15.42
N LEU A 25 -0.15 -15.71 -16.25
CA LEU A 25 0.46 -14.97 -17.35
C LEU A 25 -0.58 -14.50 -18.37
N ARG A 26 -1.53 -15.36 -18.73
CA ARG A 26 -2.58 -15.01 -19.67
C ARG A 26 -3.45 -13.89 -19.11
N ALA A 27 -3.87 -13.99 -17.84
CA ALA A 27 -4.64 -12.94 -17.18
C ALA A 27 -3.87 -11.61 -17.15
N MET A 28 -2.60 -11.62 -16.74
CA MET A 28 -1.74 -10.42 -16.73
C MET A 28 -1.60 -9.78 -18.11
N ARG A 29 -1.43 -10.59 -19.17
CA ARG A 29 -1.34 -10.10 -20.54
C ARG A 29 -2.65 -9.46 -20.99
N LEU A 30 -3.79 -10.10 -20.72
CA LEU A 30 -5.10 -9.55 -21.05
C LEU A 30 -5.36 -8.25 -20.29
N ASP A 31 -5.11 -8.22 -18.98
CA ASP A 31 -5.26 -7.01 -18.15
C ASP A 31 -4.38 -5.87 -18.66
N SER A 32 -3.14 -6.17 -19.05
CA SER A 32 -2.21 -5.19 -19.62
C SER A 32 -2.71 -4.66 -20.96
N LEU A 33 -3.13 -5.54 -21.87
CA LEU A 33 -3.66 -5.15 -23.19
C LEU A 33 -4.93 -4.30 -23.06
N VAL A 34 -5.86 -4.70 -22.19
CA VAL A 34 -7.09 -3.95 -21.93
C VAL A 34 -6.77 -2.58 -21.32
N SER A 35 -5.84 -2.51 -20.36
CA SER A 35 -5.40 -1.25 -19.76
C SER A 35 -4.74 -0.32 -20.77
N MET A 36 -3.88 -0.85 -21.64
CA MET A 36 -3.24 -0.08 -22.71
C MET A 36 -4.26 0.42 -23.74
N ALA A 37 -5.21 -0.44 -24.15
CA ALA A 37 -6.27 -0.07 -25.06
C ALA A 37 -7.16 1.03 -24.47
N LEU A 38 -7.54 0.91 -23.19
CA LEU A 38 -8.33 1.91 -22.48
C LEU A 38 -7.60 3.25 -22.37
N MET A 39 -6.30 3.23 -22.03
CA MET A 39 -5.50 4.46 -21.94
C MET A 39 -5.34 5.13 -23.31
N THR A 40 -5.06 4.34 -24.34
CA THR A 40 -4.93 4.84 -25.73
C THR A 40 -6.25 5.43 -26.22
N CYS A 41 -7.37 4.73 -25.98
CA CYS A 41 -8.71 5.22 -26.30
C CYS A 41 -9.02 6.51 -25.54
N SER A 42 -8.66 6.60 -24.27
CA SER A 42 -8.85 7.82 -23.47
C SER A 42 -8.07 9.00 -24.05
N VAL A 43 -6.79 8.81 -24.38
CA VAL A 43 -5.98 9.85 -25.03
C VAL A 43 -6.58 10.27 -26.37
N TRP A 44 -7.02 9.31 -27.18
CA TRP A 44 -7.65 9.58 -28.47
C TRP A 44 -8.97 10.36 -28.33
N LEU A 45 -9.84 9.96 -27.40
CA LEU A 45 -11.13 10.62 -27.13
C LEU A 45 -10.97 12.04 -26.59
N TYR A 46 -9.96 12.29 -25.75
CA TYR A 46 -9.69 13.64 -25.24
C TYR A 46 -9.11 14.57 -26.31
N GLY A 47 -8.39 14.05 -27.31
CA GLY A 47 -7.86 14.83 -28.42
C GLY A 47 -7.05 16.05 -27.97
N THR A 48 -7.44 17.24 -28.39
CA THR A 48 -6.79 18.52 -28.00
C THR A 48 -6.90 18.83 -26.50
N HIS A 49 -7.82 18.17 -25.78
CA HIS A 49 -8.02 18.32 -24.34
C HIS A 49 -7.24 17.30 -23.51
N VAL A 50 -6.31 16.53 -24.10
CA VAL A 50 -5.50 15.51 -23.40
C VAL A 50 -4.80 16.03 -22.13
N TRP A 51 -4.51 17.33 -22.07
CA TRP A 51 -3.97 17.97 -20.86
C TRP A 51 -4.87 17.78 -19.64
N MET A 52 -6.19 17.70 -19.79
CA MET A 52 -7.14 17.43 -18.71
C MET A 52 -6.95 16.02 -18.14
N LEU A 53 -6.76 15.03 -19.02
CA LEU A 53 -6.46 13.65 -18.64
C LEU A 53 -5.12 13.57 -17.90
N LEU A 54 -4.09 14.26 -18.40
CA LEU A 54 -2.79 14.31 -17.75
C LEU A 54 -2.87 14.94 -16.36
N LEU A 55 -3.58 16.07 -16.20
CA LEU A 55 -3.80 16.70 -14.90
C LEU A 55 -4.56 15.78 -13.94
N ALA A 56 -5.58 15.07 -14.42
CA ALA A 56 -6.32 14.11 -13.61
C ALA A 56 -5.44 12.94 -13.14
N LEU A 57 -4.60 12.40 -14.03
CA LEU A 57 -3.66 11.32 -13.69
C LEU A 57 -2.57 11.78 -12.73
N LEU A 58 -2.01 12.98 -12.93
CA LEU A 58 -1.02 13.59 -12.03
C LEU A 58 -1.62 13.89 -10.67
N GLY A 59 -2.80 14.49 -10.62
CA GLY A 59 -3.52 14.76 -9.37
C GLY A 59 -3.85 13.49 -8.60
N ARG A 60 -4.32 12.44 -9.31
CA ARG A 60 -4.53 11.12 -8.72
C ARG A 60 -3.22 10.51 -8.20
N GLY A 61 -2.16 10.58 -8.99
CA GLY A 61 -0.83 10.10 -8.60
C GLY A 61 -0.34 10.78 -7.32
N LEU A 62 -0.39 12.11 -7.27
CA LEU A 62 -0.04 12.91 -6.10
C LEU A 62 -0.89 12.53 -4.88
N LEU A 63 -2.21 12.43 -5.04
CA LEU A 63 -3.13 12.09 -3.96
C LEU A 63 -2.83 10.70 -3.39
N ILE A 64 -2.64 9.70 -4.24
CA ILE A 64 -2.33 8.33 -3.81
C ILE A 64 -0.96 8.27 -3.14
N SER A 65 0.07 8.86 -3.75
CA SER A 65 1.42 8.87 -3.18
C SER A 65 1.46 9.56 -1.81
N LEU A 66 0.78 10.68 -1.65
CA LEU A 66 0.74 11.41 -0.38
C LEU A 66 -0.01 10.63 0.70
N THR A 67 -1.16 10.04 0.34
CA THR A 67 -1.99 9.31 1.31
C THR A 67 -1.37 7.98 1.69
N ASP A 68 -0.80 7.23 0.75
CA ASP A 68 -0.14 5.94 1.03
C ASP A 68 1.14 6.13 1.86
N ASN A 69 1.98 7.11 1.51
CA ASN A 69 3.20 7.38 2.27
C ASN A 69 2.90 7.81 3.72
N ALA A 70 1.74 8.41 4.03
CA ALA A 70 1.39 8.77 5.40
C ALA A 70 1.38 7.57 6.37
N TYR A 71 1.01 6.38 5.86
CA TYR A 71 0.96 5.15 6.65
C TYR A 71 2.33 4.52 6.86
N HIS A 72 3.26 4.77 5.94
CA HIS A 72 4.61 4.22 5.93
C HIS A 72 5.68 5.23 6.39
N TYR A 73 5.30 6.50 6.57
CA TYR A 73 6.24 7.53 7.00
C TYR A 73 6.74 7.26 8.42
N ALA A 74 8.06 7.26 8.56
CA ALA A 74 8.77 6.95 9.81
C ALA A 74 8.46 5.55 10.38
N THR A 75 8.09 4.58 9.55
CA THR A 75 8.05 3.16 9.95
C THR A 75 9.43 2.51 9.73
N PRO A 76 9.75 1.42 10.43
CA PRO A 76 10.97 0.65 10.15
C PRO A 76 11.06 0.31 8.66
N LEU A 77 12.25 0.45 8.09
CA LEU A 77 12.54 -0.07 6.77
C LEU A 77 12.90 -1.56 6.87
N HIS A 78 12.73 -2.27 5.76
CA HIS A 78 13.07 -3.68 5.71
C HIS A 78 14.57 -3.90 5.98
N ALA A 79 14.88 -4.58 7.07
CA ALA A 79 16.17 -5.21 7.32
C ALA A 79 16.01 -6.74 7.37
N PRO A 80 17.07 -7.52 7.06
CA PRO A 80 17.01 -8.97 7.20
C PRO A 80 16.59 -9.37 8.62
N GLY A 81 15.45 -10.05 8.74
CA GLY A 81 14.87 -10.48 10.03
C GLY A 81 13.66 -9.65 10.50
N ASP A 82 13.41 -8.48 9.92
CA ASP A 82 12.30 -7.60 10.31
C ASP A 82 10.97 -8.03 9.69
N ASP A 83 9.85 -7.72 10.37
CA ASP A 83 8.52 -7.85 9.79
C ASP A 83 8.29 -6.78 8.70
N VAL A 84 7.95 -7.25 7.49
CA VAL A 84 7.79 -6.46 6.26
C VAL A 84 6.44 -5.75 6.18
N ARG A 85 5.53 -6.04 7.12
CA ARG A 85 4.12 -5.62 7.12
C ARG A 85 3.85 -4.41 8.01
N GLN A 86 4.87 -3.58 8.22
CA GLN A 86 4.79 -2.40 9.07
C GLN A 86 4.05 -1.25 8.37
N ALA A 87 2.88 -0.92 8.89
CA ALA A 87 2.10 0.24 8.52
C ALA A 87 1.43 0.81 9.76
N ARG A 88 1.09 2.10 9.72
CA ARG A 88 0.34 2.75 10.80
C ARG A 88 -1.16 2.58 10.62
N GLN A 89 -1.86 2.51 11.74
CA GLN A 89 -3.30 2.75 11.81
C GLN A 89 -3.53 4.25 11.98
N LEU A 90 -4.43 4.83 11.20
CA LEU A 90 -4.79 6.25 11.31
C LEU A 90 -6.25 6.41 11.74
N ASP A 91 -6.50 7.46 12.53
CA ASP A 91 -7.81 7.77 13.07
C ASP A 91 -8.57 8.76 12.18
N LEU A 92 -9.84 8.43 11.93
CA LEU A 92 -10.78 9.15 11.09
C LEU A 92 -12.21 8.92 11.60
N PRO A 93 -13.10 9.93 11.57
CA PRO A 93 -14.51 9.73 11.82
C PRO A 93 -15.09 8.64 10.91
N ARG A 94 -16.06 7.86 11.42
CA ARG A 94 -16.60 6.67 10.71
C ARG A 94 -17.09 6.96 9.30
N TRP A 95 -17.73 8.10 9.08
CA TRP A 95 -18.22 8.51 7.75
C TRP A 95 -17.06 8.77 6.78
N ALA A 96 -16.01 9.45 7.23
CA ALA A 96 -14.84 9.78 6.41
C ALA A 96 -14.00 8.53 6.12
N SER A 97 -13.89 7.64 7.11
CA SER A 97 -13.32 6.32 6.95
C SER A 97 -14.07 5.52 5.88
N ALA A 98 -15.40 5.53 5.87
CA ALA A 98 -16.19 4.83 4.85
C ALA A 98 -15.96 5.38 3.41
N LEU A 99 -15.78 6.69 3.25
CA LEU A 99 -15.51 7.31 1.94
C LEU A 99 -14.21 6.84 1.30
N ILE A 100 -13.24 6.43 2.11
CA ILE A 100 -11.96 5.84 1.65
C ILE A 100 -11.95 4.33 1.79
N LEU A 101 -13.12 3.68 1.86
CA LEU A 101 -13.25 2.23 2.04
C LEU A 101 -12.48 1.70 3.26
N HIS A 102 -12.37 2.48 4.32
CA HIS A 102 -11.63 2.13 5.54
C HIS A 102 -10.11 1.94 5.30
N PHE A 103 -9.54 2.63 4.31
CA PHE A 103 -8.09 2.61 4.06
C PHE A 103 -7.25 3.05 5.26
N ASN A 104 -7.84 3.81 6.19
CA ASN A 104 -7.20 4.20 7.44
C ASN A 104 -6.80 3.01 8.34
N TYR A 105 -7.35 1.82 8.09
CA TYR A 105 -6.99 0.54 8.70
C TYR A 105 -5.82 -0.19 8.01
N HIS A 106 -4.84 0.57 7.49
CA HIS A 106 -3.71 0.04 6.72
C HIS A 106 -2.89 -1.00 7.48
N ALA A 107 -2.61 -0.77 8.76
CA ALA A 107 -1.90 -1.74 9.60
C ALA A 107 -2.62 -3.10 9.70
N THR A 108 -3.95 -3.08 9.78
CA THR A 108 -4.79 -4.30 9.78
C THR A 108 -4.77 -4.96 8.42
N HIS A 109 -4.83 -4.19 7.34
CA HIS A 109 -4.72 -4.73 5.97
C HIS A 109 -3.38 -5.44 5.74
N HIS A 110 -2.26 -4.86 6.16
CA HIS A 110 -0.94 -5.50 6.06
C HIS A 110 -0.87 -6.86 6.79
N ARG A 111 -1.59 -7.00 7.91
CA ARG A 111 -1.72 -8.28 8.63
C ARG A 111 -2.66 -9.26 7.95
N HIS A 112 -3.74 -8.76 7.36
CA HIS A 112 -4.80 -9.56 6.73
C HIS A 112 -5.06 -9.11 5.27
N PRO A 113 -4.10 -9.28 4.35
CA PRO A 113 -4.18 -8.71 3.00
C PRO A 113 -5.32 -9.29 2.15
N ALA A 114 -5.80 -10.48 2.50
CA ALA A 114 -6.93 -11.12 1.82
C ALA A 114 -8.30 -10.62 2.31
N LEU A 115 -8.36 -9.84 3.40
CA LEU A 115 -9.63 -9.26 3.85
C LEU A 115 -9.98 -8.06 2.96
N PRO A 116 -11.24 -7.97 2.48
CA PRO A 116 -11.69 -6.81 1.75
C PRO A 116 -11.70 -5.59 2.67
N TRP A 117 -11.36 -4.43 2.10
CA TRP A 117 -11.26 -3.15 2.79
C TRP A 117 -12.50 -2.79 3.63
N SER A 118 -13.69 -3.11 3.14
CA SER A 118 -14.97 -2.90 3.85
C SER A 118 -15.10 -3.68 5.17
N LYS A 119 -14.35 -4.76 5.37
CA LYS A 119 -14.41 -5.61 6.57
C LYS A 119 -13.31 -5.31 7.59
N LEU A 120 -12.35 -4.44 7.26
CA LEU A 120 -11.23 -4.13 8.15
C LEU A 120 -11.63 -3.54 9.52
N PRO A 121 -12.67 -2.69 9.65
CA PRO A 121 -13.06 -2.16 10.95
C PRO A 121 -13.40 -3.25 11.99
N ALA A 122 -13.95 -4.38 11.53
CA ALA A 122 -14.29 -5.51 12.39
C ALA A 122 -13.06 -6.34 12.80
N ALA A 123 -12.02 -6.37 11.95
CA ALA A 123 -10.77 -7.09 12.20
C ALA A 123 -9.73 -6.27 13.01
N ALA A 124 -9.92 -4.95 13.12
CA ALA A 124 -9.01 -4.07 13.82
C ALA A 124 -9.06 -4.28 15.34
N SER A 125 -7.92 -4.53 15.98
CA SER A 125 -7.87 -4.71 17.43
C SER A 125 -8.21 -3.42 18.17
N ALA A 126 -8.65 -3.53 19.42
CA ALA A 126 -8.89 -2.36 20.27
C ALA A 126 -7.60 -1.56 20.50
N GLN A 127 -6.46 -2.25 20.62
CA GLN A 127 -5.15 -1.64 20.78
C GLN A 127 -4.74 -0.82 19.55
N ASP A 128 -4.97 -1.36 18.34
CA ASP A 128 -4.68 -0.64 17.09
C ASP A 128 -5.43 0.69 17.01
N ARG A 129 -6.69 0.72 17.45
CA ARG A 129 -7.53 1.92 17.45
C ARG A 129 -7.09 2.93 18.49
N GLN A 130 -6.71 2.48 19.69
CA GLN A 130 -6.30 3.36 20.78
C GLN A 130 -5.02 4.14 20.47
N PHE A 131 -4.08 3.54 19.75
CA PHE A 131 -2.80 4.18 19.39
C PHE A 131 -2.80 4.83 17.99
N ALA A 132 -3.95 4.90 17.35
CA ALA A 132 -4.09 5.50 16.03
C ALA A 132 -3.83 7.01 16.10
N GLN A 133 -2.99 7.52 15.19
CA GLN A 133 -2.74 8.95 15.08
C GLN A 133 -3.81 9.62 14.21
N PRO A 134 -4.20 10.87 14.49
CA PRO A 134 -5.13 11.60 13.62
C PRO A 134 -4.62 11.68 12.18
N TYR A 135 -5.49 11.34 11.22
CA TYR A 135 -5.13 11.24 9.81
C TYR A 135 -4.47 12.49 9.24
N ALA A 136 -5.04 13.67 9.51
CA ALA A 136 -4.50 14.95 9.05
C ALA A 136 -3.09 15.22 9.59
N ARG A 137 -2.83 14.86 10.86
CA ARG A 137 -1.50 15.03 11.48
C ARG A 137 -0.48 14.12 10.80
N ALA A 138 -0.85 12.88 10.49
CA ALA A 138 0.02 11.95 9.77
C ALA A 138 0.35 12.44 8.35
N LEU A 139 -0.66 12.97 7.63
CA LEU A 139 -0.48 13.56 6.31
C LEU A 139 0.49 14.74 6.33
N LEU A 140 0.39 15.64 7.30
CA LEU A 140 1.29 16.81 7.37
C LEU A 140 2.70 16.46 7.85
N ARG A 141 2.83 15.44 8.71
CA ARG A 141 4.13 15.06 9.29
C ARG A 141 5.15 14.64 8.23
N GLN A 142 4.72 13.97 7.16
CA GLN A 142 5.62 13.52 6.11
C GLN A 142 6.26 14.66 5.30
N LEU A 143 5.65 15.85 5.33
CA LEU A 143 6.15 17.04 4.63
C LEU A 143 7.41 17.63 5.29
N ARG A 144 7.83 17.09 6.45
CA ARG A 144 9.11 17.42 7.08
C ARG A 144 10.33 16.88 6.33
N GLY A 145 10.10 16.10 5.26
CA GLY A 145 11.14 15.56 4.41
C GLY A 145 11.58 14.15 4.81
N PRO A 146 12.58 13.60 4.10
CA PRO A 146 13.08 12.26 4.32
C PRO A 146 13.74 12.10 5.69
N ILE A 147 13.63 10.90 6.27
CA ILE A 147 14.25 10.55 7.55
C ILE A 147 15.44 9.63 7.27
N ALA A 148 16.58 9.91 7.89
CA ALA A 148 17.75 9.04 7.78
C ALA A 148 17.43 7.63 8.31
N GLN A 149 17.83 6.60 7.56
CA GLN A 149 17.48 5.22 7.91
C GLN A 149 18.02 4.80 9.29
N GLN A 150 19.15 5.39 9.71
CA GLN A 150 19.81 5.11 10.99
C GLN A 150 18.98 5.52 12.20
N VAL A 151 18.11 6.52 12.05
CA VAL A 151 17.27 7.03 13.14
C VAL A 151 15.87 6.40 13.13
N LEU A 152 15.55 5.59 12.12
CA LEU A 152 14.29 4.86 12.10
C LEU A 152 14.30 3.77 13.19
N PRO A 153 13.14 3.52 13.81
CA PRO A 153 13.02 2.42 14.78
C PRO A 153 13.44 1.11 14.11
N ARG A 154 14.31 0.34 14.77
CA ARG A 154 14.63 -1.03 14.36
C ARG A 154 13.55 -1.97 14.89
N ASN A 155 13.02 -2.84 14.05
CA ASN A 155 12.02 -3.79 14.48
C ASN A 155 12.70 -5.02 15.10
N ARG A 156 13.13 -4.92 16.36
CA ARG A 156 13.42 -6.13 17.14
C ARG A 156 12.08 -6.84 17.32
N SER A 157 11.91 -7.94 16.59
CA SER A 157 10.76 -8.84 16.76
C SER A 157 10.45 -8.99 18.24
N TYR A 158 9.19 -8.79 18.63
CA TYR A 158 8.69 -9.28 19.92
C TYR A 158 8.94 -10.79 19.89
N GLY A 159 10.01 -11.22 20.55
CA GLY A 159 10.29 -12.65 20.73
C GLY A 159 9.22 -13.24 21.65
N PRO A 160 8.99 -14.56 21.60
CA PRO A 160 9.02 -15.28 22.85
C PRO A 160 10.41 -15.16 23.49
#